data_AF-A0A0N4ZVF9-F1
#
_entry.id   AF-A0A0N4ZVF9-F1
#
_cell.length_a   1.000
_cell.length_b   1.000
_cell.length_c   1.000
_cell.angle_alpha   90.00
_cell.angle_beta   90.00
_cell.angle_gamma   90.00
#
_symmetry.space_group_name_H-M   'P 1'
#
loop_
_entity.id
_entity.type
_entity.pdbx_description
1 polymer ?
#
loop_
_entity_poly.entity_id
_entity_poly.type
_entity_poly.pdbx_seq_one_letter_code
_entity_poly.pdbx_strand_id
1 'polypeptide(L)'
;MPNIKVFSGSSHKDLSHKICQQLQLDVSKASLKKFSNKETNVEIGESVRGEDVYIIQSGTGEVNDNLMELLIMINACKIASSCRVAAVIPCFPYARQDKKDKSRAPISAKLVANMLSVAGADHIITMDLHASQIQGFFDIPVDNLYAEPAILKFIRESIPCWQDSVIVSPDAGGAKRVTSIADRLNVDFALIHKERKRANEVEKMTLVGNVEGKIAILVDDLADTCGTICLAADKLVEAGASKVYAFCVHGVFSGPALTRLNASKFEAVVVTNTIPQEENMKACPKIQCIDISMILAEAIRRTHNGESVSYLFSHVPMLGCSVESKDKDCFNNLLKYVERDVVTQIRHYVAVQINIDQFHRRHNKKYVENWESVKFNLTTSMENNLIENDIISKSSIQSIISLLVDAISGESNNIIIWTAHYSCPTNCNQFEFSWRNILICSILLNFGLFISILPIFLATFKRIKKNKHIN
;
A
#
# COMPACT_ATOMS: atom_id res chain seq x y z
N MET A 1 19.23 -3.49 -13.37
CA MET A 1 18.68 -2.47 -12.46
C MET A 1 19.78 -2.11 -11.47
N PRO A 2 19.92 -0.84 -11.08
CA PRO A 2 20.83 -0.46 -9.99
C PRO A 2 20.48 -1.26 -8.72
N ASN A 3 21.43 -1.54 -7.82
CA ASN A 3 21.06 -2.17 -6.56
C ASN A 3 20.42 -1.15 -5.63
N ILE A 4 19.54 -1.63 -4.77
CA ILE A 4 18.92 -0.85 -3.71
C ILE A 4 19.88 -0.70 -2.52
N LYS A 5 20.02 0.54 -2.00
CA LYS A 5 20.73 0.84 -0.75
C LYS A 5 19.82 1.65 0.16
N VAL A 6 19.74 1.27 1.43
CA VAL A 6 18.86 1.92 2.41
C VAL A 6 19.70 2.42 3.59
N PHE A 7 19.73 3.73 3.79
CA PHE A 7 20.40 4.36 4.92
C PHE A 7 19.39 4.83 5.95
N SER A 8 19.76 4.72 7.23
CA SER A 8 19.00 5.30 8.35
C SER A 8 19.67 6.59 8.78
N GLY A 9 18.89 7.66 8.94
CA GLY A 9 19.30 8.80 9.74
C GLY A 9 19.23 8.49 11.25
N SER A 10 19.50 9.49 12.08
CA SER A 10 19.50 9.37 13.55
C SER A 10 18.11 9.43 14.18
N SER A 11 17.10 9.95 13.48
CA SER A 11 15.75 10.22 14.02
C SER A 11 14.98 8.97 14.43
N HIS A 12 15.06 7.89 13.64
CA HIS A 12 14.23 6.70 13.81
C HIS A 12 14.89 5.44 13.25
N LYS A 13 15.86 4.92 14.00
CA LYS A 13 16.61 3.71 13.62
C LYS A 13 15.73 2.46 13.62
N ASP A 14 14.80 2.33 14.56
CA ASP A 14 13.91 1.17 14.67
C ASP A 14 13.05 1.00 13.41
N LEU A 15 12.41 2.07 12.94
CA LEU A 15 11.63 2.03 11.71
C LEU A 15 12.49 1.68 10.49
N SER A 16 13.69 2.25 10.42
CA SER A 16 14.63 1.96 9.34
C SER A 16 15.05 0.48 9.32
N HIS A 17 15.32 -0.10 10.50
CA HIS A 17 15.61 -1.53 10.63
C HIS A 17 14.41 -2.40 10.23
N LYS A 18 13.19 -2.06 10.67
CA LYS A 18 11.98 -2.78 10.29
C LYS A 18 11.75 -2.74 8.78
N ILE A 19 11.92 -1.58 8.14
CA ILE A 19 11.82 -1.45 6.67
C ILE A 19 12.85 -2.35 5.97
N CYS A 20 14.12 -2.32 6.41
CA CYS A 20 15.16 -3.18 5.86
C CYS A 20 14.86 -4.67 6.06
N GLN A 21 14.30 -5.08 7.21
CA GLN A 21 13.87 -6.45 7.44
C GLN A 21 12.78 -6.89 6.45
N GLN A 22 11.78 -6.04 6.19
CA GLN A 22 10.73 -6.35 5.20
C GLN A 22 11.29 -6.44 3.77
N LEU A 23 12.30 -5.63 3.44
CA LEU A 23 13.00 -5.66 2.16
C LEU A 23 14.04 -6.80 2.06
N GLN A 24 14.33 -7.51 3.15
CA GLN A 24 15.41 -8.50 3.26
C GLN A 24 16.79 -7.91 2.93
N LEU A 25 17.04 -6.69 3.42
CA LEU A 25 18.29 -5.95 3.27
C LEU A 25 18.90 -5.64 4.64
N ASP A 26 20.20 -5.41 4.66
CA ASP A 26 20.86 -4.78 5.80
C ASP A 26 20.82 -3.26 5.65
N VAL A 27 20.77 -2.54 6.79
CA VAL A 27 20.96 -1.08 6.79
C VAL A 27 22.37 -0.76 6.30
N SER A 28 22.46 0.11 5.31
CA SER A 28 23.71 0.53 4.69
C SER A 28 24.57 1.32 5.69
N LYS A 29 25.89 1.16 5.60
CA LYS A 29 26.85 1.69 6.58
C LYS A 29 26.99 3.20 6.45
N ALA A 30 26.61 3.94 7.48
CA ALA A 30 26.92 5.37 7.61
C ALA A 30 27.35 5.71 9.04
N SER A 31 28.33 6.60 9.17
CA SER A 31 28.72 7.21 10.44
C SER A 31 28.01 8.54 10.60
N LEU A 32 27.20 8.67 11.64
CA LEU A 32 26.48 9.89 12.00
C LEU A 32 26.99 10.37 13.36
N LYS A 33 27.58 11.56 13.40
CA LYS A 33 28.17 12.15 14.61
C LYS A 33 27.78 13.62 14.72
N LYS A 34 27.84 14.17 15.93
CA LYS A 34 27.83 15.62 16.14
C LYS A 34 29.16 16.05 16.71
N PHE A 35 29.77 17.07 16.11
CA PHE A 35 30.96 17.71 16.68
C PHE A 35 30.60 18.46 17.98
N SER A 36 31.61 18.82 18.77
CA SER A 36 31.40 19.51 20.05
C SER A 36 30.67 20.85 19.90
N ASN A 37 30.83 21.53 18.75
CA ASN A 37 30.13 22.76 18.37
C ASN A 37 28.72 22.53 17.77
N LYS A 38 28.19 21.30 17.84
CA LYS A 38 26.85 20.88 17.34
C LYS A 38 26.70 20.72 15.83
N GLU A 39 27.75 20.91 15.04
CA GLU A 39 27.71 20.58 13.62
C GLU A 39 27.51 19.07 13.39
N THR A 40 26.64 18.74 12.44
CA THR A 40 26.38 17.36 12.04
C THR A 40 27.47 16.88 11.08
N ASN A 41 28.10 15.75 11.40
CA ASN A 41 29.08 15.07 10.58
C ASN A 41 28.51 13.74 10.08
N VAL A 42 28.56 13.56 8.77
CA VAL A 42 28.05 12.38 8.06
C VAL A 42 29.16 11.80 7.20
N GLU A 43 29.38 10.49 7.30
CA GLU A 43 30.30 9.75 6.44
C GLU A 43 29.60 8.49 5.91
N ILE A 44 29.47 8.39 4.58
CA ILE A 44 28.92 7.19 3.92
C ILE A 44 30.02 6.12 3.89
N GLY A 45 29.80 5.01 4.60
CA GLY A 45 30.79 3.98 4.87
C GLY A 45 30.90 2.88 3.80
N GLU A 46 30.19 3.02 2.68
CA GLU A 46 30.26 2.11 1.54
C GLU A 46 29.99 2.83 0.21
N SER A 47 30.38 2.22 -0.91
CA SER A 47 30.15 2.82 -2.23
C SER A 47 28.66 2.83 -2.59
N VAL A 48 28.17 4.00 -3.00
CA VAL A 48 26.81 4.20 -3.53
C VAL A 48 26.80 4.52 -5.02
N ARG A 49 27.96 4.43 -5.70
CA ARG A 49 28.09 4.77 -7.12
C ARG A 49 27.18 3.92 -7.99
N GLY A 50 26.27 4.57 -8.73
CA GLY A 50 25.31 3.90 -9.61
C GLY A 50 24.19 3.15 -8.89
N GLU A 51 24.06 3.27 -7.57
CA GLU A 51 23.03 2.60 -6.78
C GLU A 51 21.76 3.46 -6.63
N ASP A 52 20.62 2.83 -6.35
CA ASP A 52 19.34 3.47 -6.03
C ASP A 52 19.21 3.61 -4.51
N VAL A 53 19.40 4.84 -4.02
CA VAL A 53 19.60 5.12 -2.59
C VAL A 53 18.32 5.65 -1.96
N TYR A 54 17.92 5.06 -0.84
CA TYR A 54 16.81 5.50 0.00
C TYR A 54 17.35 5.94 1.36
N ILE A 55 17.05 7.17 1.78
CA ILE A 55 17.46 7.70 3.08
C ILE A 55 16.23 7.89 3.94
N ILE A 56 16.13 7.12 5.03
CA ILE A 56 14.99 7.16 5.95
C ILE A 56 15.30 8.13 7.09
N GLN A 57 14.55 9.22 7.17
CA GLN A 57 14.65 10.20 8.24
C GLN A 57 13.30 10.87 8.49
N SER A 58 12.86 10.88 9.74
CA SER A 58 11.67 11.61 10.18
C SER A 58 12.02 12.95 10.84
N GLY A 59 11.12 13.93 10.77
CA GLY A 59 11.30 15.25 11.40
C GLY A 59 11.03 15.27 12.92
N THR A 60 11.64 14.37 13.71
CA THR A 60 11.23 14.07 15.09
C THR A 60 12.25 14.43 16.16
N GLY A 61 11.82 15.00 17.30
CA GLY A 61 12.75 15.47 18.34
C GLY A 61 13.38 16.82 17.93
N GLU A 62 14.69 16.85 17.73
CA GLU A 62 15.39 18.05 17.24
C GLU A 62 15.22 18.19 15.71
N VAL A 63 14.07 18.75 15.31
CA VAL A 63 13.63 18.82 13.90
C VAL A 63 14.67 19.44 12.96
N ASN A 64 15.38 20.48 13.41
CA ASN A 64 16.41 21.16 12.61
C ASN A 64 17.63 20.29 12.38
N ASP A 65 18.08 19.60 13.43
CA ASP A 65 19.28 18.77 13.36
C ASP A 65 19.04 17.56 12.45
N ASN A 66 17.85 16.95 12.55
CA ASN A 66 17.47 15.83 11.68
C ASN A 66 17.31 16.25 10.22
N LEU A 67 16.75 17.45 9.98
CA LEU A 67 16.63 18.01 8.65
C LEU A 67 18.01 18.28 8.05
N MET A 68 18.92 18.91 8.81
CA MET A 68 20.29 19.14 8.36
C MET A 68 21.03 17.83 8.11
N GLU A 69 20.89 16.84 8.99
CA GLU A 69 21.48 15.50 8.79
C GLU A 69 20.98 14.86 7.49
N LEU A 70 19.67 14.90 7.23
CA LEU A 70 19.09 14.38 5.98
C LEU A 70 19.65 15.09 4.75
N LEU A 71 19.71 16.43 4.76
CA LEU A 71 20.25 17.22 3.66
C LEU A 71 21.72 16.88 3.38
N ILE A 72 22.53 16.70 4.42
CA ILE A 72 23.94 16.33 4.30
C ILE A 72 24.06 14.90 3.74
N MET A 73 23.26 13.95 4.21
CA MET A 73 23.25 12.57 3.69
C MET A 73 22.85 12.53 2.20
N ILE A 74 21.80 13.26 1.79
CA ILE A 74 21.37 13.35 0.40
C ILE A 74 22.52 13.89 -0.46
N ASN A 75 23.12 15.01 -0.06
CA ASN A 75 24.20 15.62 -0.81
C ASN A 75 25.42 14.70 -0.90
N ALA A 76 25.80 14.02 0.19
CA ALA A 76 26.91 13.06 0.21
C ALA A 76 26.68 11.91 -0.79
N CYS A 77 25.46 11.35 -0.84
CA CYS A 77 25.10 10.32 -1.81
C CYS A 77 25.09 10.85 -3.25
N LYS A 78 24.62 12.09 -3.47
CA LYS A 78 24.56 12.70 -4.80
C LYS A 78 25.96 12.91 -5.38
N ILE A 79 26.87 13.52 -4.63
CA ILE A 79 28.26 13.77 -5.09
C ILE A 79 29.08 12.48 -5.18
N ALA A 80 28.73 11.45 -4.41
CA ALA A 80 29.28 10.10 -4.54
C ALA A 80 28.76 9.33 -5.78
N SER A 81 28.05 10.00 -6.69
CA SER A 81 27.57 9.47 -7.97
C SER A 81 26.54 8.36 -7.84
N SER A 82 25.64 8.43 -6.87
CA SER A 82 24.43 7.59 -6.85
C SER A 82 23.58 7.79 -8.11
N CYS A 83 22.86 6.74 -8.52
CA CYS A 83 21.98 6.81 -9.69
C CYS A 83 20.73 7.66 -9.38
N ARG A 84 20.18 7.49 -8.18
CA ARG A 84 18.99 8.19 -7.69
C ARG A 84 19.04 8.26 -6.18
N VAL A 85 18.60 9.38 -5.60
CA VAL A 85 18.45 9.55 -4.15
C VAL A 85 16.99 9.84 -3.82
N ALA A 86 16.33 8.89 -3.16
CA ALA A 86 14.98 9.05 -2.63
C ALA A 86 15.02 9.37 -1.12
N ALA A 87 14.38 10.47 -0.72
CA ALA A 87 14.21 10.80 0.69
C ALA A 87 12.90 10.19 1.20
N VAL A 88 13.00 9.27 2.15
CA VAL A 88 11.86 8.64 2.82
C VAL A 88 11.63 9.38 4.13
N ILE A 89 10.59 10.21 4.17
CA ILE A 89 10.30 11.14 5.25
C ILE A 89 8.91 10.83 5.85
N PRO A 90 8.82 9.88 6.81
CA PRO A 90 7.54 9.43 7.34
C PRO A 90 6.68 10.55 7.94
N CYS A 91 7.28 11.49 8.69
CA CYS A 91 6.64 12.72 9.15
C CYS A 91 7.37 13.93 8.56
N PHE A 92 6.72 14.65 7.63
CA PHE A 92 7.34 15.76 6.91
C PHE A 92 7.59 16.97 7.82
N PRO A 93 8.83 17.48 7.93
CA PRO A 93 9.14 18.58 8.85
C PRO A 93 8.50 19.89 8.35
N TYR A 94 8.05 20.72 9.30
CA TYR A 94 7.39 22.01 9.03
C TYR A 94 6.09 21.95 8.22
N ALA A 95 5.45 20.78 8.07
CA ALA A 95 4.24 20.61 7.26
C ALA A 95 3.07 21.53 7.64
N ARG A 96 2.95 21.93 8.93
CA ARG A 96 1.92 22.88 9.41
C ARG A 96 2.16 24.34 8.99
N GLN A 97 3.30 24.64 8.37
CA GLN A 97 3.69 25.97 7.90
C GLN A 97 3.69 26.01 6.36
N ASP A 98 2.57 25.59 5.78
CA ASP A 98 2.31 25.42 4.34
C ASP A 98 1.69 26.66 3.68
N LYS A 99 1.15 27.59 4.46
CA LYS A 99 0.51 28.81 3.94
C LYS A 99 0.78 30.03 4.83
N LYS A 100 0.55 31.21 4.25
CA LYS A 100 0.59 32.49 4.99
C LYS A 100 -0.75 32.73 5.68
N ASP A 101 -0.92 32.20 6.89
CA ASP A 101 -2.12 32.46 7.72
C ASP A 101 -2.23 33.92 8.18
N LYS A 102 -1.10 34.66 8.22
CA LYS A 102 -1.02 36.09 8.51
C LYS A 102 0.01 36.75 7.59
N SER A 103 -0.09 38.07 7.44
CA SER A 103 0.90 38.86 6.70
C SER A 103 2.30 38.70 7.32
N ARG A 104 3.33 38.54 6.47
CA ARG A 104 4.76 38.34 6.82
C ARG A 104 5.12 37.03 7.54
N ALA A 105 4.30 35.98 7.45
CA ALA A 105 4.72 34.63 7.84
C ALA A 105 5.55 33.93 6.72
N PRO A 106 6.52 33.07 7.06
CA PRO A 106 7.18 32.20 6.08
C PRO A 106 6.26 31.06 5.64
N ILE A 107 6.55 30.49 4.47
CA ILE A 107 6.01 29.18 4.04
C ILE A 107 7.14 28.17 4.22
N SER A 108 7.39 27.76 5.45
CA SER A 108 8.56 26.96 5.81
C SER A 108 8.53 25.58 5.17
N ALA A 109 7.35 24.99 4.94
CA ALA A 109 7.23 23.73 4.21
C ALA A 109 7.77 23.83 2.77
N LYS A 110 7.54 24.97 2.08
CA LYS A 110 8.12 25.25 0.75
C LYS A 110 9.63 25.47 0.82
N LEU A 111 10.12 26.13 1.88
CA LEU A 111 11.57 26.27 2.10
C LEU A 111 12.24 24.89 2.28
N VAL A 112 11.65 24.02 3.09
CA VAL A 112 12.11 22.63 3.27
C VAL A 112 12.12 21.87 1.94
N ALA A 113 11.05 21.98 1.15
CA ALA A 113 10.98 21.35 -0.17
C ALA A 113 12.11 21.82 -1.11
N ASN A 114 12.38 23.13 -1.12
CA ASN A 114 13.48 23.71 -1.90
C ASN A 114 14.84 23.20 -1.40
N MET A 115 15.06 23.11 -0.08
CA MET A 115 16.30 22.59 0.49
C MET A 115 16.55 21.13 0.12
N LEU A 116 15.52 20.27 0.20
CA LEU A 116 15.62 18.87 -0.21
C LEU A 116 15.93 18.74 -1.71
N SER A 117 15.27 19.56 -2.54
CA SER A 117 15.49 19.56 -3.98
C SER A 117 16.92 19.99 -4.34
N VAL A 118 17.42 21.08 -3.74
CA VAL A 118 18.78 21.59 -4.01
C VAL A 118 19.88 20.69 -3.43
N ALA A 119 19.61 19.98 -2.33
CA ALA A 119 20.53 18.96 -1.80
C ALA A 119 20.72 17.78 -2.77
N GLY A 120 19.80 17.58 -3.72
CA GLY A 120 19.90 16.58 -4.77
C GLY A 120 18.96 15.38 -4.60
N ALA A 121 17.87 15.52 -3.85
CA ALA A 121 16.82 14.50 -3.83
C ALA A 121 16.13 14.42 -5.19
N ASP A 122 15.94 13.20 -5.69
CA ASP A 122 15.30 12.92 -6.97
C ASP A 122 13.85 12.44 -6.80
N HIS A 123 13.48 11.99 -5.59
CA HIS A 123 12.14 11.49 -5.24
C HIS A 123 11.89 11.66 -3.74
N ILE A 124 10.67 12.00 -3.33
CA ILE A 124 10.22 12.00 -1.93
C ILE A 124 9.17 10.91 -1.71
N ILE A 125 9.33 10.11 -0.67
CA ILE A 125 8.28 9.22 -0.15
C ILE A 125 7.91 9.72 1.25
N THR A 126 6.65 10.02 1.49
CA THR A 126 6.16 10.54 2.78
C THR A 126 4.81 9.93 3.14
N MET A 127 4.29 10.21 4.33
CA MET A 127 3.01 9.68 4.79
C MET A 127 2.16 10.82 5.36
N ASP A 128 0.90 10.87 4.95
CA ASP A 128 -0.14 11.80 5.43
C ASP A 128 0.34 13.25 5.62
N LEU A 129 0.80 13.87 4.53
CA LEU A 129 1.10 15.30 4.53
C LEU A 129 -0.07 16.13 5.13
N HIS A 130 0.27 17.06 6.02
CA HIS A 130 -0.70 17.96 6.68
C HIS A 130 -1.64 18.63 5.67
N ALA A 131 -1.08 19.04 4.53
CA ALA A 131 -1.81 19.54 3.37
C ALA A 131 -1.32 18.84 2.11
N SER A 132 -2.23 18.30 1.30
CA SER A 132 -1.87 17.59 0.07
C SER A 132 -1.18 18.50 -0.97
N GLN A 133 -1.40 19.81 -0.89
CA GLN A 133 -0.77 20.82 -1.74
C GLN A 133 0.75 20.89 -1.56
N ILE A 134 1.30 20.37 -0.46
CA ILE A 134 2.76 20.30 -0.25
C ILE A 134 3.43 19.48 -1.36
N GLN A 135 2.74 18.51 -1.99
CA GLN A 135 3.26 17.82 -3.17
C GLN A 135 3.63 18.80 -4.30
N GLY A 136 2.82 19.84 -4.51
CA GLY A 136 3.09 20.90 -5.50
C GLY A 136 4.18 21.89 -5.09
N PHE A 137 4.81 21.72 -3.92
CA PHE A 137 6.02 22.47 -3.56
C PHE A 137 7.28 21.90 -4.19
N PHE A 138 7.22 20.65 -4.66
CA PHE A 138 8.30 19.96 -5.33
C PHE A 138 8.09 19.93 -6.84
N ASP A 139 9.18 20.02 -7.59
CA ASP A 139 9.20 19.73 -9.03
C ASP A 139 9.61 18.27 -9.32
N ILE A 140 10.09 17.57 -8.29
CA ILE A 140 10.39 16.13 -8.29
C ILE A 140 9.16 15.32 -7.88
N PRO A 141 9.05 14.03 -8.27
CA PRO A 141 7.95 13.17 -7.83
C PRO A 141 7.86 13.10 -6.30
N VAL A 142 6.62 13.03 -5.80
CA VAL A 142 6.31 12.86 -4.37
C VAL A 142 5.24 11.79 -4.22
N ASP A 143 5.60 10.67 -3.61
CA ASP A 143 4.65 9.65 -3.20
C ASP A 143 4.17 9.95 -1.77
N ASN A 144 2.99 10.56 -1.66
CA ASN A 144 2.31 10.76 -0.38
C ASN A 144 1.43 9.55 -0.05
N LEU A 145 1.94 8.67 0.81
CA LEU A 145 1.25 7.50 1.30
C LEU A 145 0.18 7.87 2.34
N TYR A 146 -0.78 6.97 2.56
CA TYR A 146 -1.88 7.16 3.50
C TYR A 146 -1.92 6.04 4.53
N ALA A 147 -2.05 6.39 5.80
CA ALA A 147 -2.31 5.45 6.90
C ALA A 147 -3.79 5.07 6.98
N GLU A 148 -4.68 5.74 6.24
CA GLU A 148 -6.13 5.47 6.22
C GLU A 148 -6.47 3.97 6.09
N PRO A 149 -5.90 3.19 5.15
CA PRO A 149 -6.17 1.74 5.08
C PRO A 149 -5.80 0.98 6.37
N ALA A 150 -4.69 1.37 7.01
CA ALA A 150 -4.25 0.75 8.26
C ALA A 150 -5.12 1.14 9.45
N ILE A 151 -5.58 2.40 9.50
CA ILE A 151 -6.54 2.90 10.49
C ILE A 151 -7.88 2.16 10.35
N LEU A 152 -8.39 2.02 9.12
CA LEU A 152 -9.65 1.29 8.85
C LEU A 152 -9.56 -0.17 9.30
N LYS A 153 -8.44 -0.84 9.00
CA LYS A 153 -8.19 -2.21 9.47
C LYS A 153 -8.19 -2.27 10.99
N PHE A 154 -7.46 -1.36 11.64
CA PHE A 154 -7.36 -1.31 13.09
C PHE A 154 -8.72 -1.08 13.76
N ILE A 155 -9.53 -0.15 13.27
CA ILE A 155 -10.89 0.12 13.78
C ILE A 155 -11.74 -1.16 13.72
N ARG A 156 -11.73 -1.85 12.58
CA ARG A 156 -12.53 -3.08 12.37
C ARG A 156 -12.10 -4.23 13.27
N GLU A 157 -10.81 -4.34 13.56
CA GLU A 157 -10.23 -5.44 14.34
C GLU A 157 -10.25 -5.17 15.86
N SER A 158 -10.11 -3.91 16.28
CA SER A 158 -9.83 -3.56 17.68
C SER A 158 -10.98 -2.85 18.40
N ILE A 159 -11.91 -2.22 17.68
CA ILE A 159 -13.03 -1.49 18.30
C ILE A 159 -14.31 -2.35 18.20
N PRO A 160 -14.84 -2.83 19.34
CA PRO A 160 -16.11 -3.54 19.37
C PRO A 160 -17.25 -2.63 18.90
N CYS A 161 -18.20 -3.19 18.15
CA CYS A 161 -19.38 -2.46 17.67
C CYS A 161 -19.02 -1.17 16.89
N TRP A 162 -17.91 -1.16 16.16
CA TRP A 162 -17.48 -0.01 15.36
C TRP A 162 -18.53 0.45 14.34
N GLN A 163 -19.48 -0.40 13.96
CA GLN A 163 -20.60 -0.05 13.07
C GLN A 163 -21.54 1.00 13.67
N ASP A 164 -21.59 1.13 15.00
CA ASP A 164 -22.34 2.17 15.72
C ASP A 164 -21.40 3.28 16.24
N SER A 165 -20.34 3.55 15.48
CA SER A 165 -19.41 4.65 15.75
C SER A 165 -19.74 5.89 14.93
N VAL A 166 -19.12 7.00 15.31
CA VAL A 166 -19.13 8.27 14.60
C VAL A 166 -17.70 8.76 14.47
N ILE A 167 -17.27 9.06 13.25
CA ILE A 167 -15.91 9.57 12.99
C ILE A 167 -15.91 11.09 13.17
N VAL A 168 -15.08 11.60 14.07
CA VAL A 168 -15.10 13.00 14.48
C VAL A 168 -13.83 13.72 14.06
N SER A 169 -13.96 14.89 13.45
CA SER A 169 -12.83 15.77 13.22
C SER A 169 -12.64 16.76 14.38
N PRO A 170 -11.42 16.92 14.93
CA PRO A 170 -11.16 17.87 16.01
C PRO A 170 -11.17 19.34 15.55
N ASP A 171 -11.09 19.59 14.24
CA ASP A 171 -11.20 20.92 13.64
C ASP A 171 -11.87 20.89 12.26
N ALA A 172 -12.06 22.06 11.66
CA ALA A 172 -12.69 22.17 10.35
C ALA A 172 -11.76 21.73 9.18
N GLY A 173 -10.45 21.72 9.38
CA GLY A 173 -9.47 21.35 8.36
C GLY A 173 -9.47 19.85 8.08
N GLY A 174 -9.72 19.03 9.10
CA GLY A 174 -9.79 17.57 9.00
C GLY A 174 -11.09 17.00 8.41
N ALA A 175 -12.04 17.85 8.00
CA ALA A 175 -13.36 17.42 7.50
C ALA A 175 -13.27 16.36 6.38
N LYS A 176 -12.43 16.59 5.36
CA LYS A 176 -12.28 15.66 4.23
C LYS A 176 -11.72 14.30 4.65
N ARG A 177 -10.86 14.28 5.67
CA ARG A 177 -10.22 13.06 6.19
C ARG A 177 -11.26 12.20 6.90
N VAL A 178 -12.07 12.81 7.76
CA VAL A 178 -13.09 12.06 8.52
C VAL A 178 -14.22 11.58 7.64
N THR A 179 -14.65 12.35 6.64
CA THR A 179 -15.69 11.92 5.70
C THR A 179 -15.21 10.72 4.87
N SER A 180 -13.96 10.72 4.39
CA SER A 180 -13.40 9.57 3.65
C SER A 180 -13.43 8.27 4.48
N ILE A 181 -13.02 8.36 5.75
CA ILE A 181 -13.02 7.21 6.66
C ILE A 181 -14.45 6.77 6.98
N ALA A 182 -15.35 7.72 7.26
CA ALA A 182 -16.75 7.47 7.55
C ALA A 182 -17.46 6.77 6.37
N ASP A 183 -17.25 7.26 5.15
CA ASP A 183 -17.83 6.68 3.93
C ASP A 183 -17.34 5.22 3.72
N ARG A 184 -16.05 4.96 3.94
CA ARG A 184 -15.46 3.60 3.81
C ARG A 184 -15.89 2.63 4.91
N LEU A 185 -16.27 3.14 6.08
CA LEU A 185 -16.86 2.37 7.16
C LEU A 185 -18.38 2.30 7.05
N ASN A 186 -19.00 3.14 6.23
CA ASN A 186 -20.46 3.34 6.16
C ASN A 186 -21.04 3.69 7.54
N VAL A 187 -20.44 4.68 8.20
CA VAL A 187 -20.86 5.22 9.50
C VAL A 187 -21.03 6.74 9.44
N ASP A 188 -21.62 7.34 10.46
CA ASP A 188 -21.79 8.79 10.53
C ASP A 188 -20.47 9.52 10.78
N PHE A 189 -20.43 10.81 10.48
CA PHE A 189 -19.32 11.69 10.88
C PHE A 189 -19.84 12.91 11.65
N ALA A 190 -18.96 13.49 12.46
CA ALA A 190 -19.18 14.73 13.17
C ALA A 190 -17.94 15.65 13.07
N LEU A 191 -18.12 16.93 13.36
CA LEU A 191 -17.07 17.93 13.25
C LEU A 191 -17.11 18.86 14.45
N ILE A 192 -15.94 19.11 15.02
CA ILE A 192 -15.78 20.10 16.08
C ILE A 192 -15.21 21.37 15.47
N HIS A 193 -15.96 22.46 15.57
CA HIS A 193 -15.48 23.78 15.20
C HIS A 193 -15.00 24.52 16.43
N LYS A 194 -13.71 24.88 16.46
CA LYS A 194 -13.13 25.71 17.51
C LYS A 194 -13.20 27.17 17.11
N GLU A 195 -14.02 27.96 17.82
CA GLU A 195 -14.00 29.41 17.70
C GLU A 195 -12.75 29.95 18.42
N ARG A 196 -11.83 30.55 17.66
CA ARG A 196 -10.63 31.19 18.24
C ARG A 196 -11.03 32.53 18.86
N LYS A 197 -10.74 32.72 20.16
CA LYS A 197 -11.11 33.93 20.89
C LYS A 197 -10.35 35.19 20.46
N ARG A 198 -10.94 36.34 20.80
CA ARG A 198 -10.24 37.58 21.13
C ARG A 198 -9.73 37.54 22.59
N ALA A 199 -8.83 38.43 22.99
CA ALA A 199 -8.35 38.47 24.38
C ALA A 199 -9.54 38.56 25.38
N ASN A 200 -9.53 37.72 26.43
CA ASN A 200 -10.55 37.58 27.51
C ASN A 200 -11.79 36.69 27.26
N GLU A 201 -11.89 36.01 26.11
CA GLU A 201 -12.81 34.88 25.80
C GLU A 201 -12.85 33.67 26.79
N VAL A 202 -13.91 32.82 26.80
CA VAL A 202 -14.06 31.31 26.91
C VAL A 202 -13.80 30.53 25.60
N GLU A 203 -12.96 29.47 25.46
CA GLU A 203 -12.70 28.89 24.12
C GLU A 203 -13.91 28.03 23.82
N LYS A 204 -14.74 28.43 22.86
CA LYS A 204 -15.97 27.71 22.56
C LYS A 204 -15.69 26.69 21.47
N MET A 205 -16.01 25.44 21.77
CA MET A 205 -16.05 24.35 20.80
C MET A 205 -17.51 24.03 20.51
N THR A 206 -17.87 24.06 19.24
CA THR A 206 -19.20 23.71 18.76
C THR A 206 -19.12 22.38 18.02
N LEU A 207 -19.88 21.39 18.48
CA LEU A 207 -20.02 20.10 17.82
C LEU A 207 -21.13 20.18 16.76
N VAL A 208 -20.85 19.69 15.56
CA VAL A 208 -21.81 19.52 14.47
C VAL A 208 -21.88 18.04 14.14
N GLY A 209 -23.07 17.44 14.29
CA GLY A 209 -23.29 16.00 14.14
C GLY A 209 -23.81 15.37 15.44
N ASN A 210 -24.43 14.19 15.33
CA ASN A 210 -24.95 13.46 16.50
C ASN A 210 -23.93 12.41 16.97
N VAL A 211 -23.60 12.45 18.25
CA VAL A 211 -22.66 11.51 18.90
C VAL A 211 -23.28 10.78 20.10
N GLU A 212 -24.54 11.09 20.42
CA GLU A 212 -25.22 10.58 21.61
C GLU A 212 -25.38 9.05 21.55
N GLY A 213 -24.92 8.36 22.59
CA GLY A 213 -24.94 6.90 22.69
C GLY A 213 -23.90 6.17 21.84
N LYS A 214 -23.22 6.86 20.90
CA LYS A 214 -22.29 6.26 19.94
C LYS A 214 -20.85 6.25 20.41
N ILE A 215 -20.03 5.39 19.81
CA ILE A 215 -18.57 5.42 19.98
C ILE A 215 -18.01 6.55 19.12
N ALA A 216 -17.42 7.57 19.74
CA ALA A 216 -16.80 8.67 19.01
C ALA A 216 -15.32 8.38 18.71
N ILE A 217 -14.93 8.45 17.45
CA ILE A 217 -13.55 8.20 17.00
C ILE A 217 -12.98 9.50 16.44
N LEU A 218 -12.18 10.20 17.23
CA LEU A 218 -11.46 11.38 16.77
C LEU A 218 -10.35 10.98 15.81
N VAL A 219 -10.28 11.60 14.62
CA VAL A 219 -9.20 11.35 13.66
C VAL A 219 -8.53 12.65 13.24
N ASP A 220 -7.20 12.68 13.36
CA ASP A 220 -6.36 13.82 12.96
C ASP A 220 -5.08 13.34 12.25
N ASP A 221 -4.40 14.21 11.51
CA ASP A 221 -3.08 13.85 10.95
C ASP A 221 -1.98 13.88 12.01
N LEU A 222 -2.00 14.87 12.92
CA LEU A 222 -0.90 15.09 13.85
C LEU A 222 -1.38 15.56 15.22
N ALA A 223 -0.89 14.92 16.28
CA ALA A 223 -1.09 15.34 17.66
C ALA A 223 0.23 15.81 18.31
N ASP A 224 0.27 17.10 18.66
CA ASP A 224 1.44 17.75 19.26
C ASP A 224 1.31 17.86 20.79
N THR A 225 0.77 18.96 21.31
CA THR A 225 0.58 19.14 22.77
C THR A 225 -0.69 18.50 23.33
N CYS A 226 -1.45 17.81 22.47
CA CYS A 226 -2.75 17.19 22.74
C CYS A 226 -3.85 18.09 23.33
N GLY A 227 -3.68 19.42 23.37
CA GLY A 227 -4.68 20.32 23.96
C GLY A 227 -6.02 20.31 23.22
N THR A 228 -5.99 20.41 21.89
CA THR A 228 -7.21 20.40 21.07
C THR A 228 -7.94 19.07 21.18
N ILE A 229 -7.25 17.94 21.04
CA ILE A 229 -7.88 16.61 21.05
C ILE A 229 -8.44 16.24 22.43
N CYS A 230 -7.80 16.63 23.54
CA CYS A 230 -8.33 16.37 24.88
C CYS A 230 -9.61 17.19 25.13
N LEU A 231 -9.62 18.47 24.75
CA LEU A 231 -10.83 19.30 24.86
C LEU A 231 -11.96 18.78 23.94
N ALA A 232 -11.62 18.30 22.75
CA ALA A 232 -12.56 17.64 21.86
C ALA A 232 -13.16 16.38 22.50
N ALA A 233 -12.35 15.57 23.17
CA ALA A 233 -12.82 14.39 23.90
C ALA A 233 -13.79 14.75 25.03
N ASP A 234 -13.46 15.77 25.82
CA ASP A 234 -14.35 16.25 26.89
C ASP A 234 -15.71 16.69 26.31
N LYS A 235 -15.70 17.42 25.18
CA LYS A 235 -16.92 17.84 24.49
C LYS A 235 -17.75 16.68 23.94
N LEU A 236 -17.11 15.62 23.45
CA LEU A 236 -17.81 14.43 22.98
C LEU A 236 -18.48 13.68 24.12
N VAL A 237 -17.81 13.57 25.28
CA VAL A 237 -18.38 12.96 26.48
C VAL A 237 -19.55 13.81 27.01
N GLU A 238 -19.42 15.14 27.05
CA GLU A 238 -20.52 16.05 27.42
C GLU A 238 -21.73 15.94 26.49
N ALA A 239 -21.50 15.65 25.19
CA ALA A 239 -22.53 15.43 24.19
C ALA A 239 -23.11 14.00 24.20
N GLY A 240 -22.72 13.16 25.16
CA GLY A 240 -23.30 11.82 25.35
C GLY A 240 -22.61 10.68 24.60
N ALA A 241 -21.39 10.87 24.09
CA ALA A 241 -20.63 9.77 23.49
C ALA A 241 -20.33 8.67 24.53
N SER A 242 -20.53 7.41 24.16
CA SER A 242 -20.37 6.26 25.07
C SER A 242 -18.91 5.96 25.38
N LYS A 243 -18.05 6.05 24.37
CA LYS A 243 -16.59 5.95 24.46
C LYS A 243 -15.94 6.90 23.47
N VAL A 244 -14.73 7.36 23.78
CA VAL A 244 -13.95 8.21 22.90
C VAL A 244 -12.60 7.58 22.60
N TYR A 245 -12.29 7.41 21.32
CA TYR A 245 -10.98 7.00 20.81
C TYR A 245 -10.34 8.16 20.05
N ALA A 246 -9.01 8.19 19.99
CA ALA A 246 -8.28 9.11 19.12
C ALA A 246 -7.36 8.33 18.19
N PHE A 247 -7.31 8.72 16.92
CA PHE A 247 -6.37 8.26 15.92
C PHE A 247 -5.61 9.46 15.39
N CYS A 248 -4.28 9.45 15.51
CA CYS A 248 -3.43 10.47 14.93
C CYS A 248 -2.32 9.81 14.14
N VAL A 249 -2.14 10.13 12.86
CA VAL A 249 -1.08 9.49 12.07
C VAL A 249 0.28 9.76 12.71
N HIS A 250 0.58 11.02 13.00
CA HIS A 250 1.83 11.47 13.59
C HIS A 250 1.64 11.85 15.07
N GLY A 251 2.06 10.97 15.98
CA GLY A 251 2.10 11.25 17.42
C GLY A 251 3.37 12.00 17.83
N VAL A 252 3.37 13.33 17.76
CA VAL A 252 4.52 14.17 18.16
C VAL A 252 4.63 14.24 19.69
N PHE A 253 3.49 14.38 20.38
CA PHE A 253 3.36 14.30 21.84
C PHE A 253 4.37 15.14 22.64
N SER A 254 4.56 16.40 22.26
CA SER A 254 5.48 17.31 22.94
C SER A 254 4.90 17.97 24.19
N GLY A 255 5.78 18.41 25.09
CA GLY A 255 5.41 19.19 26.29
C GLY A 255 4.41 18.45 27.19
N PRO A 256 3.23 19.02 27.51
CA PRO A 256 2.27 18.44 28.44
C PRO A 256 1.43 17.30 27.85
N ALA A 257 1.72 16.84 26.64
CA ALA A 257 0.90 15.88 25.90
C ALA A 257 0.60 14.61 26.69
N LEU A 258 1.63 13.90 27.17
CA LEU A 258 1.46 12.63 27.88
C LEU A 258 0.67 12.79 29.19
N THR A 259 0.90 13.86 29.94
CA THR A 259 0.12 14.19 31.15
C THR A 259 -1.35 14.40 30.82
N ARG A 260 -1.64 15.14 29.74
CA ARG A 260 -3.02 15.38 29.26
C ARG A 260 -3.68 14.09 28.79
N LEU A 261 -2.97 13.24 28.04
CA LEU A 261 -3.50 11.97 27.56
C LEU A 261 -3.80 11.01 28.71
N ASN A 262 -2.92 10.92 29.71
CA ASN A 262 -3.18 10.11 30.91
C ASN A 262 -4.43 10.59 31.65
N ALA A 263 -4.58 11.89 31.85
CA ALA A 263 -5.74 12.49 32.53
C ALA A 263 -7.05 12.51 31.69
N SER A 264 -6.94 12.29 30.38
CA SER A 264 -8.07 12.40 29.44
C SER A 264 -9.12 11.30 29.62
N LYS A 265 -10.27 11.47 28.95
CA LYS A 265 -11.35 10.48 28.86
C LYS A 265 -11.20 9.49 27.69
N PHE A 266 -10.04 9.46 27.02
CA PHE A 266 -9.79 8.50 25.95
C PHE A 266 -9.74 7.07 26.48
N GLU A 267 -10.42 6.16 25.77
CA GLU A 267 -10.26 4.71 25.93
C GLU A 267 -8.89 4.26 25.40
N ALA A 268 -8.55 4.71 24.18
CA ALA A 268 -7.23 4.51 23.59
C ALA A 268 -6.87 5.67 22.65
N VAL A 269 -5.57 5.90 22.51
CA VAL A 269 -4.97 6.87 21.58
C VAL A 269 -4.06 6.09 20.64
N VAL A 270 -4.48 5.94 19.40
CA VAL A 270 -3.80 5.14 18.39
C VAL A 270 -2.98 6.05 17.49
N VAL A 271 -1.70 5.75 17.33
CA VAL A 271 -0.79 6.47 16.45
C VAL A 271 -0.02 5.53 15.53
N THR A 272 0.68 6.06 14.53
CA THR A 272 1.64 5.23 13.76
C THR A 272 3.05 5.37 14.31
N ASN A 273 3.95 4.45 13.95
CA ASN A 273 5.37 4.56 14.22
C ASN A 273 6.14 5.44 13.20
N THR A 274 5.47 6.38 12.50
CA THR A 274 6.16 7.44 11.71
C THR A 274 7.10 8.30 12.56
N ILE A 275 6.82 8.35 13.87
CA ILE A 275 7.64 8.93 14.94
C ILE A 275 7.88 7.82 15.98
N PRO A 276 9.07 7.72 16.61
CA PRO A 276 9.30 6.75 17.68
C PRO A 276 8.26 6.88 18.82
N GLN A 277 7.69 5.77 19.29
CA GLN A 277 6.62 5.76 20.30
C GLN A 277 6.93 4.90 21.52
N GLU A 278 8.06 4.19 21.54
CA GLU A 278 8.38 3.20 22.57
C GLU A 278 8.40 3.82 23.97
N GLU A 279 8.95 5.03 24.11
CA GLU A 279 8.97 5.77 25.37
C GLU A 279 7.60 6.32 25.74
N ASN A 280 6.86 6.84 24.76
CA ASN A 280 5.51 7.38 24.96
C ASN A 280 4.54 6.29 25.44
N MET A 281 4.59 5.09 24.86
CA MET A 281 3.77 3.94 25.26
C MET A 281 4.11 3.44 26.67
N LYS A 282 5.39 3.51 27.08
CA LYS A 282 5.78 3.19 28.47
C LYS A 282 5.23 4.21 29.47
N ALA A 283 5.19 5.48 29.09
CA ALA A 283 4.72 6.58 29.94
C ALA A 283 3.19 6.75 29.93
N CYS A 284 2.49 6.24 28.91
CA CYS A 284 1.05 6.36 28.76
C CYS A 284 0.44 5.04 28.23
N PRO A 285 -0.23 4.25 29.09
CA PRO A 285 -0.77 2.94 28.72
C PRO A 285 -1.95 3.01 27.74
N LYS A 286 -2.53 4.20 27.51
CA LYS A 286 -3.58 4.42 26.52
C LYS A 286 -3.05 4.47 25.10
N ILE A 287 -1.74 4.69 24.91
CA ILE A 287 -1.14 4.82 23.58
C ILE A 287 -0.96 3.44 22.96
N GLN A 288 -1.47 3.28 21.75
CA GLN A 288 -1.26 2.11 20.91
C GLN A 288 -0.63 2.54 19.59
N CYS A 289 0.17 1.66 18.98
CA CYS A 289 0.97 2.01 17.82
C CYS A 289 0.72 1.05 16.66
N ILE A 290 0.36 1.60 15.50
CA ILE A 290 0.25 0.91 14.22
C ILE A 290 1.61 0.93 13.54
N ASP A 291 2.14 -0.25 13.21
CA ASP A 291 3.37 -0.34 12.42
C ASP A 291 3.08 -0.07 10.94
N ILE A 292 3.75 0.94 10.39
CA ILE A 292 3.68 1.32 8.98
C ILE A 292 4.94 0.94 8.19
N SER A 293 5.87 0.19 8.80
CA SER A 293 7.11 -0.26 8.15
C SER A 293 6.86 -1.02 6.86
N MET A 294 5.83 -1.88 6.82
CA MET A 294 5.46 -2.64 5.63
C MET A 294 4.97 -1.73 4.49
N ILE A 295 4.20 -0.69 4.81
CA ILE A 295 3.69 0.26 3.81
C ILE A 295 4.88 1.00 3.17
N LEU A 296 5.82 1.47 3.99
CA LEU A 296 7.02 2.15 3.51
C LEU A 296 7.96 1.20 2.74
N ALA A 297 8.16 -0.02 3.21
CA ALA A 297 8.97 -1.02 2.53
C ALA A 297 8.39 -1.36 1.15
N GLU A 298 7.08 -1.58 1.06
CA GLU A 298 6.42 -1.89 -0.20
C GLU A 298 6.43 -0.69 -1.17
N ALA A 299 6.32 0.54 -0.65
CA ALA A 299 6.48 1.75 -1.46
C ALA A 299 7.90 1.87 -2.04
N ILE A 300 8.92 1.62 -1.23
CA ILE A 300 10.34 1.58 -1.67
C ILE A 300 10.54 0.50 -2.74
N ARG A 301 10.04 -0.72 -2.49
CA ARG A 301 10.16 -1.85 -3.43
C ARG A 301 9.51 -1.53 -4.78
N ARG A 302 8.31 -0.96 -4.76
CA ARG A 302 7.58 -0.57 -5.98
C ARG A 302 8.27 0.56 -6.72
N THR A 303 8.74 1.58 -6.00
CA THR A 303 9.52 2.70 -6.56
C THR A 303 10.81 2.22 -7.24
N HIS A 304 11.48 1.23 -6.65
CA HIS A 304 12.67 0.63 -7.22
C HIS A 304 12.36 -0.15 -8.51
N ASN A 305 11.29 -0.95 -8.49
CA ASN A 305 10.91 -1.81 -9.62
C ASN A 305 10.11 -1.11 -10.73
N GLY A 306 9.69 0.14 -10.54
CA GLY A 306 8.79 0.84 -11.46
C GLY A 306 7.35 0.30 -11.43
N GLU A 307 6.94 -0.29 -10.31
CA GLU A 307 5.58 -0.80 -10.09
C GLU A 307 4.66 0.31 -9.54
N SER A 308 3.35 0.15 -9.69
CA SER A 308 2.39 1.15 -9.22
C SER A 308 2.33 1.23 -7.69
N VAL A 309 2.69 2.39 -7.13
CA VAL A 309 2.57 2.70 -5.69
C VAL A 309 1.12 2.97 -5.27
N SER A 310 0.24 3.37 -6.21
CA SER A 310 -1.15 3.77 -5.93
C SER A 310 -2.01 2.66 -5.33
N TYR A 311 -1.61 1.39 -5.51
CA TYR A 311 -2.24 0.24 -4.86
C TYR A 311 -2.29 0.40 -3.32
N LEU A 312 -1.24 0.99 -2.73
CA LEU A 312 -1.11 1.17 -1.28
C LEU A 312 -2.06 2.23 -0.71
N PHE A 313 -2.66 3.09 -1.54
CA PHE A 313 -3.59 4.13 -1.09
C PHE A 313 -4.96 3.57 -0.68
N SER A 314 -5.28 2.35 -1.11
CA SER A 314 -6.56 1.68 -0.83
C SER A 314 -6.41 0.34 -0.11
N HIS A 315 -5.24 -0.30 -0.20
CA HIS A 315 -5.00 -1.63 0.34
C HIS A 315 -3.82 -1.62 1.32
N VAL A 316 -4.00 -2.21 2.50
CA VAL A 316 -2.88 -2.52 3.38
C VAL A 316 -2.14 -3.71 2.77
N PRO A 317 -0.83 -3.61 2.47
CA PRO A 317 -0.05 -4.76 2.04
C PRO A 317 -0.15 -5.85 3.11
N MET A 318 -0.67 -7.01 2.73
CA MET A 318 -0.77 -8.15 3.64
C MET A 318 0.64 -8.59 4.01
N LEU A 319 0.85 -8.86 5.31
CA LEU A 319 2.05 -9.53 5.79
C LEU A 319 2.32 -10.74 4.89
N GLY A 320 3.41 -10.67 4.11
CA GLY A 320 4.08 -11.90 3.76
C GLY A 320 4.44 -12.52 5.10
N CYS A 321 3.73 -13.57 5.51
CA CYS A 321 4.09 -14.33 6.70
C CYS A 321 5.59 -14.63 6.60
N SER A 322 6.38 -14.07 7.51
CA SER A 322 7.65 -14.67 7.86
C SER A 322 7.32 -16.10 8.29
N VAL A 323 7.79 -17.06 7.51
CA VAL A 323 7.60 -18.49 7.77
C VAL A 323 8.53 -18.90 8.92
N GLU A 324 8.32 -18.29 10.08
CA GLU A 324 8.93 -18.68 11.35
C GLU A 324 7.86 -19.03 12.39
N SER A 325 6.60 -18.62 12.22
CA SER A 325 5.52 -19.14 13.07
C SER A 325 5.07 -20.51 12.55
N LYS A 326 5.16 -21.52 13.42
CA LYS A 326 4.65 -22.89 13.24
C LYS A 326 3.11 -22.93 13.23
N ASP A 327 2.47 -21.99 12.54
CA ASP A 327 1.03 -21.87 12.56
C ASP A 327 0.43 -22.75 11.45
N LYS A 328 -0.14 -23.90 11.85
CA LYS A 328 -0.82 -24.84 10.95
C LYS A 328 -1.95 -24.15 10.17
N ASP A 329 -2.54 -23.11 10.73
CA ASP A 329 -3.60 -22.34 10.09
C ASP A 329 -3.09 -21.49 8.92
N CYS A 330 -1.83 -21.01 8.97
CA CYS A 330 -1.21 -20.31 7.85
C CYS A 330 -0.94 -21.26 6.67
N PHE A 331 -0.39 -22.45 6.95
CA PHE A 331 -0.19 -23.47 5.92
C PHE A 331 -1.51 -23.96 5.33
N ASN A 332 -2.53 -24.17 6.16
CA ASN A 332 -3.87 -24.56 5.72
C ASN A 332 -4.56 -23.45 4.92
N ASN A 333 -4.34 -22.18 5.23
CA ASN A 333 -4.90 -21.07 4.46
C ASN A 333 -4.17 -20.86 3.13
N LEU A 334 -2.86 -21.07 3.07
CA LEU A 334 -2.11 -21.11 1.81
C LEU A 334 -2.53 -22.32 0.96
N LEU A 335 -2.70 -23.49 1.56
CA LEU A 335 -3.24 -24.67 0.87
C LEU A 335 -4.66 -24.40 0.36
N LYS A 336 -5.54 -23.83 1.19
CA LYS A 336 -6.90 -23.45 0.76
C LYS A 336 -6.89 -22.40 -0.34
N TYR A 337 -5.95 -21.45 -0.32
CA TYR A 337 -5.79 -20.46 -1.38
C TYR A 337 -5.36 -21.15 -2.68
N VAL A 338 -4.30 -21.96 -2.65
CA VAL A 338 -3.80 -22.69 -3.81
C VAL A 338 -4.81 -23.72 -4.32
N GLU A 339 -5.50 -24.43 -3.42
CA GLU A 339 -6.56 -25.37 -3.74
C GLU A 339 -7.76 -24.64 -4.36
N ARG A 340 -8.15 -23.49 -3.84
CA ARG A 340 -9.21 -22.67 -4.42
C ARG A 340 -8.80 -22.10 -5.78
N ASP A 341 -7.55 -21.72 -5.97
CA ASP A 341 -7.04 -21.19 -7.24
C ASP A 341 -6.95 -22.31 -8.29
N VAL A 342 -6.42 -23.48 -7.91
CA VAL A 342 -6.37 -24.68 -8.75
C VAL A 342 -7.78 -25.20 -9.06
N VAL A 343 -8.69 -25.25 -8.10
CA VAL A 343 -10.09 -25.65 -8.32
C VAL A 343 -10.81 -24.63 -9.21
N THR A 344 -10.52 -23.33 -9.07
CA THR A 344 -11.10 -22.29 -9.93
C THR A 344 -10.56 -22.37 -11.35
N GLN A 345 -9.27 -22.67 -11.54
CA GLN A 345 -8.68 -22.90 -12.86
C GLN A 345 -9.15 -24.22 -13.48
N ILE A 346 -9.30 -25.29 -12.70
CA ILE A 346 -9.90 -26.55 -13.15
C ILE A 346 -11.37 -26.34 -13.52
N ARG A 347 -12.14 -25.56 -12.74
CA ARG A 347 -13.53 -25.21 -13.08
C ARG A 347 -13.62 -24.39 -14.36
N HIS A 348 -12.74 -23.41 -14.55
CA HIS A 348 -12.65 -22.65 -15.80
C HIS A 348 -12.24 -23.56 -16.97
N TYR A 349 -11.27 -24.45 -16.79
CA TYR A 349 -10.86 -25.42 -17.80
C TYR A 349 -11.98 -26.39 -18.16
N VAL A 350 -12.70 -26.93 -17.16
CA VAL A 350 -13.84 -27.82 -17.35
C VAL A 350 -15.01 -27.07 -17.99
N ALA A 351 -15.27 -25.82 -17.62
CA ALA A 351 -16.30 -25.00 -18.26
C ALA A 351 -15.96 -24.67 -19.72
N VAL A 352 -14.69 -24.36 -20.02
CA VAL A 352 -14.19 -24.16 -21.39
C VAL A 352 -14.32 -25.44 -22.20
N GLN A 353 -13.87 -26.58 -21.67
CA GLN A 353 -13.94 -27.86 -22.37
C GLN A 353 -15.38 -28.35 -22.54
N ILE A 354 -16.24 -28.23 -21.53
CA ILE A 354 -17.66 -28.56 -21.66
C ILE A 354 -18.33 -27.67 -22.72
N ASN A 355 -18.00 -26.39 -22.79
CA ASN A 355 -18.55 -25.50 -23.81
C ASN A 355 -18.00 -25.80 -25.21
N ILE A 356 -16.71 -26.13 -25.37
CA ILE A 356 -16.12 -26.57 -26.64
C ILE A 356 -16.75 -27.90 -27.11
N ASP A 357 -16.97 -28.85 -26.19
CA ASP A 357 -17.53 -30.16 -26.49
C ASP A 357 -19.04 -30.10 -26.77
N GLN A 358 -19.78 -29.23 -26.06
CA GLN A 358 -21.19 -28.91 -26.35
C GLN A 358 -21.36 -28.13 -27.66
N PHE A 359 -20.42 -27.22 -27.96
CA PHE A 359 -20.34 -26.47 -29.21
C PHE A 359 -20.13 -27.42 -30.40
N HIS A 360 -19.20 -28.36 -30.28
CA HIS A 360 -18.96 -29.40 -31.28
C HIS A 360 -20.19 -30.32 -31.45
N ARG A 361 -20.84 -30.77 -30.36
CA ARG A 361 -22.05 -31.61 -30.45
C ARG A 361 -23.25 -30.88 -31.09
N ARG A 362 -23.37 -29.56 -30.89
CA ARG A 362 -24.43 -28.74 -31.52
C ARG A 362 -24.15 -28.43 -32.99
N HIS A 363 -22.88 -28.34 -33.42
CA HIS A 363 -22.50 -27.98 -34.79
C HIS A 363 -22.06 -29.13 -35.69
N ASN A 364 -21.91 -30.35 -35.16
CA ASN A 364 -21.89 -31.57 -35.98
C ASN A 364 -23.25 -31.86 -36.66
N LYS A 365 -24.32 -31.14 -36.26
CA LYS A 365 -25.53 -31.01 -37.06
C LYS A 365 -25.35 -29.83 -38.03
N LYS A 366 -25.17 -30.16 -39.32
CA LYS A 366 -25.21 -29.29 -40.50
C LYS A 366 -25.81 -27.90 -40.27
N TYR A 367 -25.07 -26.87 -40.70
CA TYR A 367 -25.42 -25.45 -40.85
C TYR A 367 -25.33 -24.58 -39.59
N VAL A 368 -24.19 -23.88 -39.45
CA VAL A 368 -24.19 -22.47 -39.03
C VAL A 368 -23.14 -21.73 -39.88
N GLU A 369 -23.58 -20.83 -40.76
CA GLU A 369 -22.70 -20.00 -41.61
C GLU A 369 -22.34 -18.66 -40.94
N ASN A 370 -22.81 -18.39 -39.71
CA ASN A 370 -22.64 -17.09 -39.06
C ASN A 370 -21.74 -17.15 -37.80
N TRP A 371 -20.42 -17.08 -38.02
CA TRP A 371 -19.38 -17.13 -36.99
C TRP A 371 -19.41 -15.96 -36.00
N GLU A 372 -19.94 -14.80 -36.40
CA GLU A 372 -20.13 -13.64 -35.51
C GLU A 372 -21.12 -13.94 -34.37
N SER A 373 -22.23 -14.62 -34.69
CA SER A 373 -23.22 -15.01 -33.68
C SER A 373 -22.65 -16.03 -32.68
N VAL A 374 -21.80 -16.95 -33.18
CA VAL A 374 -21.08 -17.92 -32.34
C VAL A 374 -20.11 -17.23 -31.38
N LYS A 375 -19.29 -16.32 -31.91
CA LYS A 375 -18.31 -15.54 -31.14
C LYS A 375 -19.00 -14.75 -30.03
N PHE A 376 -20.12 -14.11 -30.34
CA PHE A 376 -20.90 -13.34 -29.39
C PHE A 376 -21.47 -14.21 -28.24
N ASN A 377 -22.05 -15.36 -28.57
CA ASN A 377 -22.66 -16.25 -27.58
C ASN A 377 -21.64 -16.87 -26.62
N LEU A 378 -20.47 -17.30 -27.13
CA LEU A 378 -19.39 -17.85 -26.31
C LEU A 378 -18.79 -16.78 -25.40
N THR A 379 -18.53 -15.58 -25.93
CA THR A 379 -18.02 -14.46 -25.15
C THR A 379 -18.96 -14.11 -24.00
N THR A 380 -20.25 -13.96 -24.31
CA THR A 380 -21.28 -13.63 -23.30
C THR A 380 -21.38 -14.71 -22.22
N SER A 381 -21.33 -15.99 -22.62
CA SER A 381 -21.38 -17.10 -21.66
C SER A 381 -20.15 -17.17 -20.76
N MET A 382 -18.96 -16.87 -21.27
CA MET A 382 -17.74 -16.88 -20.47
C MET A 382 -17.65 -15.66 -19.55
N GLU A 383 -18.04 -14.48 -20.04
CA GLU A 383 -18.09 -13.27 -19.24
C GLU A 383 -19.08 -13.34 -18.07
N ASN A 384 -20.23 -14.00 -18.26
CA ASN A 384 -21.23 -14.19 -17.20
C ASN A 384 -20.78 -15.14 -16.08
N ASN A 385 -19.70 -15.90 -16.29
CA ASN A 385 -19.12 -16.79 -15.27
C ASN A 385 -17.93 -16.15 -14.53
N LEU A 386 -17.52 -14.94 -14.91
CA LEU A 386 -16.47 -14.20 -14.23
C LEU A 386 -16.97 -13.60 -12.91
N ILE A 387 -16.15 -13.68 -11.88
CA ILE A 387 -16.37 -13.03 -10.59
C ILE A 387 -15.44 -11.80 -10.50
N GLU A 388 -15.82 -10.81 -9.69
CA GLU A 388 -14.93 -9.68 -9.37
C GLU A 388 -13.58 -10.19 -8.82
N ASN A 389 -12.48 -9.76 -9.46
CA ASN A 389 -11.07 -10.12 -9.22
C ASN A 389 -10.50 -11.35 -9.96
N ASP A 390 -11.20 -11.89 -10.97
CA ASP A 390 -10.58 -12.90 -11.84
C ASP A 390 -9.35 -12.34 -12.59
N ILE A 391 -8.28 -13.14 -12.63
CA ILE A 391 -6.96 -12.77 -13.20
C ILE A 391 -7.04 -12.52 -14.71
N ILE A 392 -8.02 -13.12 -15.39
CA ILE A 392 -8.21 -13.00 -16.83
C ILE A 392 -9.23 -11.88 -17.10
N SER A 393 -8.76 -10.81 -17.74
CA SER A 393 -9.65 -9.70 -18.13
C SER A 393 -10.65 -10.13 -19.21
N LYS A 394 -11.81 -9.47 -19.23
CA LYS A 394 -12.81 -9.64 -20.30
C LYS A 394 -12.21 -9.47 -21.70
N SER A 395 -11.31 -8.50 -21.87
CA SER A 395 -10.59 -8.26 -23.13
C SER A 395 -9.70 -9.44 -23.56
N SER A 396 -9.10 -10.15 -22.60
CA SER A 396 -8.28 -11.33 -22.87
C SER A 396 -9.15 -12.51 -23.30
N ILE A 397 -10.30 -12.70 -22.68
CA ILE A 397 -11.30 -13.73 -23.07
C ILE A 397 -11.80 -13.47 -24.49
N GLN A 398 -12.16 -12.23 -24.81
CA GLN A 398 -12.56 -11.84 -26.17
C GLN A 398 -11.47 -12.12 -27.21
N SER A 399 -10.21 -11.82 -26.88
CA SER A 399 -9.06 -12.06 -27.76
C SER A 399 -8.83 -13.55 -28.01
N ILE A 400 -8.91 -14.37 -26.97
CA ILE A 400 -8.75 -15.83 -27.05
C ILE A 400 -9.88 -16.45 -27.88
N ILE A 401 -11.13 -16.03 -27.64
CA ILE A 401 -12.28 -16.52 -28.41
C ILE A 401 -12.18 -16.10 -29.88
N SER A 402 -11.73 -14.87 -30.18
CA SER A 402 -11.47 -14.46 -31.56
C SER A 402 -10.45 -15.36 -32.23
N LEU A 403 -9.29 -15.58 -31.61
CA LEU A 403 -8.25 -16.45 -32.16
C LEU A 403 -8.74 -17.88 -32.41
N LEU A 404 -9.59 -18.41 -31.53
CA LEU A 404 -10.19 -19.73 -31.70
C LEU A 404 -11.18 -19.77 -32.88
N VAL A 405 -12.06 -18.78 -33.00
CA VAL A 405 -13.02 -18.68 -34.11
C VAL A 405 -12.30 -18.47 -35.44
N ASP A 406 -11.26 -17.64 -35.48
CA ASP A 406 -10.45 -17.35 -36.68
C ASP A 406 -9.60 -18.57 -37.11
N ALA A 407 -9.18 -19.40 -36.15
CA ALA A 407 -8.49 -20.67 -36.43
C ALA A 407 -9.44 -21.76 -36.97
N ILE A 408 -10.70 -21.76 -36.55
CA ILE A 408 -11.72 -22.75 -36.95
C ILE A 408 -12.39 -22.37 -38.27
N SER A 409 -12.67 -21.09 -38.50
CA SER A 409 -13.27 -20.56 -39.73
C SER A 409 -12.34 -20.63 -40.95
N GLY A 410 -11.05 -20.86 -40.72
CA GLY A 410 -10.05 -21.01 -41.79
C GLY A 410 -9.57 -19.68 -42.40
N GLU A 411 -9.94 -18.54 -41.82
CA GLU A 411 -9.59 -17.20 -42.36
C GLU A 411 -8.18 -16.71 -41.95
N SER A 412 -7.46 -17.45 -41.10
CA SER A 412 -6.13 -17.03 -40.62
C SER A 412 -4.96 -17.56 -41.48
N ASN A 413 -4.46 -16.73 -42.41
CA ASN A 413 -3.14 -16.92 -43.04
C ASN A 413 -1.95 -16.72 -42.05
N ASN A 414 -2.22 -16.31 -40.81
CA ASN A 414 -1.21 -16.01 -39.79
C ASN A 414 -0.84 -17.19 -38.88
N ILE A 415 -1.40 -18.39 -39.11
CA ILE A 415 -0.93 -19.62 -38.46
C ILE A 415 0.00 -20.35 -39.44
N ILE A 416 1.03 -19.66 -39.92
CA ILE A 416 2.09 -20.26 -40.74
C ILE A 416 3.37 -20.38 -39.90
N ILE A 417 3.79 -21.64 -39.74
CA ILE A 417 5.06 -22.17 -39.26
C ILE A 417 5.22 -22.17 -37.74
N TRP A 418 5.02 -23.35 -37.13
CA TRP A 418 6.03 -23.99 -36.26
C TRP A 418 5.76 -25.50 -36.09
N THR A 419 5.19 -26.18 -37.09
CA THR A 419 5.20 -27.66 -37.07
C THR A 419 5.37 -28.24 -38.48
N ALA A 420 6.52 -28.88 -38.73
CA ALA A 420 6.60 -30.07 -39.57
C ALA A 420 7.94 -30.76 -39.37
N HIS A 421 8.00 -31.67 -38.40
CA HIS A 421 8.61 -33.00 -38.58
C HIS A 421 7.89 -33.97 -37.63
N TYR A 422 6.63 -34.28 -37.97
CA TYR A 422 5.96 -35.50 -37.50
C TYR A 422 4.99 -35.93 -38.59
N SER A 423 5.28 -37.07 -39.21
CA SER A 423 4.42 -37.75 -40.18
C SER A 423 3.63 -38.84 -39.44
N CYS A 424 2.31 -38.83 -39.59
CA CYS A 424 1.41 -39.84 -39.04
C CYS A 424 1.46 -41.12 -39.91
N PRO A 425 1.48 -42.35 -39.34
CA PRO A 425 1.64 -43.58 -40.13
C PRO A 425 0.34 -44.12 -40.74
N THR A 426 -0.80 -43.43 -40.66
CA THR A 426 -2.09 -43.93 -41.18
C THR A 426 -2.81 -42.92 -42.07
N ASN A 427 -3.25 -43.38 -43.25
CA ASN A 427 -3.95 -42.60 -44.27
C ASN A 427 -5.27 -42.01 -43.73
N CYS A 428 -5.29 -40.73 -43.38
CA CYS A 428 -6.48 -40.00 -42.93
C CYS A 428 -6.51 -38.58 -43.52
N ASN A 429 -6.68 -38.47 -44.85
CA ASN A 429 -6.44 -37.24 -45.62
C ASN A 429 -7.55 -36.16 -45.58
N GLN A 430 -8.51 -36.18 -44.65
CA GLN A 430 -9.54 -35.12 -44.55
C GLN A 430 -9.79 -34.55 -43.15
N PHE A 431 -9.22 -35.15 -42.10
CA PHE A 431 -9.40 -34.67 -40.72
C PHE A 431 -8.10 -34.15 -40.09
N GLU A 432 -6.96 -34.26 -40.78
CA GLU A 432 -5.66 -33.91 -40.23
C GLU A 432 -5.52 -32.42 -39.89
N PHE A 433 -6.05 -31.51 -40.71
CA PHE A 433 -5.72 -30.08 -40.57
C PHE A 433 -6.38 -29.42 -39.34
N SER A 434 -7.69 -29.62 -39.15
CA SER A 434 -8.42 -29.06 -38.01
C SER A 434 -8.07 -29.75 -36.69
N TRP A 435 -7.92 -31.07 -36.66
CA TRP A 435 -7.50 -31.78 -35.44
C TRP A 435 -6.08 -31.40 -35.03
N ARG A 436 -5.17 -31.24 -35.99
CA ARG A 436 -3.79 -30.80 -35.73
C ARG A 436 -3.76 -29.38 -35.18
N ASN A 437 -4.56 -28.46 -35.70
CA ASN A 437 -4.62 -27.09 -35.18
C ASN A 437 -5.30 -27.03 -33.79
N ILE A 438 -6.36 -27.79 -33.54
CA ILE A 438 -7.01 -27.88 -32.22
C ILE A 438 -6.07 -28.51 -31.19
N LEU A 439 -5.37 -29.59 -31.57
CA LEU A 439 -4.38 -30.23 -30.71
C LEU A 439 -3.20 -29.29 -30.43
N ILE A 440 -2.70 -28.56 -31.44
CA ILE A 440 -1.65 -27.56 -31.28
C ILE A 440 -2.13 -26.42 -30.38
N CYS A 441 -3.34 -25.87 -30.56
CA CYS A 441 -3.89 -24.83 -29.70
C CYS A 441 -4.10 -25.33 -28.26
N SER A 442 -4.60 -26.55 -28.08
CA SER A 442 -4.76 -27.19 -26.77
C SER A 442 -3.41 -27.45 -26.10
N ILE A 443 -2.40 -27.90 -26.85
CA ILE A 443 -1.03 -28.09 -26.37
C ILE A 443 -0.42 -26.75 -26.01
N LEU A 444 -0.57 -25.70 -26.82
CA LEU A 444 -0.07 -24.35 -26.56
C LEU A 444 -0.74 -23.72 -25.33
N LEU A 445 -2.05 -23.94 -25.15
CA LEU A 445 -2.77 -23.51 -23.95
C LEU A 445 -2.26 -24.25 -22.71
N ASN A 446 -2.12 -25.57 -22.81
CA ASN A 446 -1.54 -26.41 -21.76
C ASN A 446 -0.08 -26.00 -21.46
N PHE A 447 0.72 -25.67 -22.46
CA PHE A 447 2.10 -25.22 -22.30
C PHE A 447 2.16 -23.82 -21.69
N GLY A 448 1.27 -22.91 -22.08
CA GLY A 448 1.16 -21.57 -21.51
C GLY A 448 0.70 -21.59 -20.05
N LEU A 449 -0.27 -22.46 -19.71
CA LEU A 449 -0.70 -22.71 -18.33
C LEU A 449 0.38 -23.42 -17.52
N PHE A 450 1.06 -24.41 -18.10
CA PHE A 450 2.15 -25.11 -17.43
C PHE A 450 3.35 -24.19 -17.21
N ILE A 451 3.75 -23.36 -18.18
CA ILE A 451 4.83 -22.38 -18.03
C ILE A 451 4.48 -21.29 -17.01
N SER A 452 3.21 -20.91 -16.88
CA SER A 452 2.79 -19.93 -15.87
C SER A 452 2.71 -20.54 -14.46
N ILE A 453 2.44 -21.84 -14.31
CA ILE A 453 2.35 -22.54 -13.02
C ILE A 453 3.68 -23.18 -12.59
N LEU A 454 4.52 -23.60 -13.53
CA LEU A 454 5.80 -24.29 -13.28
C LEU A 454 6.77 -23.48 -12.41
N PRO A 455 6.90 -22.14 -12.53
CA PRO A 455 7.69 -21.33 -11.62
C PRO A 455 7.18 -21.38 -10.18
N ILE A 456 5.86 -21.40 -9.98
CA ILE A 456 5.20 -21.49 -8.67
C ILE A 456 5.43 -22.88 -8.07
N PHE A 457 5.28 -23.93 -8.88
CA PHE A 457 5.53 -25.30 -8.49
C PHE A 457 7.02 -25.54 -8.15
N LEU A 458 7.94 -25.06 -8.97
CA LEU A 458 9.39 -25.17 -8.76
C LEU A 458 9.86 -24.34 -7.55
N ALA A 459 9.27 -23.17 -7.30
CA ALA A 459 9.54 -22.38 -6.10
C ALA A 459 9.06 -23.10 -4.83
N THR A 460 7.90 -23.74 -4.90
CA THR A 460 7.33 -24.54 -3.79
C THR A 460 8.16 -25.81 -3.55
N PHE A 461 8.56 -26.52 -4.60
CA PHE A 461 9.36 -27.75 -4.52
C PHE A 461 10.81 -27.49 -4.10
N LYS A 462 11.44 -26.40 -4.57
CA LYS A 462 12.76 -25.95 -4.06
C LYS A 462 12.68 -25.58 -2.57
N ARG A 463 11.57 -25.00 -2.10
CA ARG A 463 11.35 -24.73 -0.67
C ARG A 463 11.18 -26.01 0.15
N ILE A 464 10.44 -26.99 -0.34
CA ILE A 464 10.27 -28.30 0.32
C ILE A 464 11.61 -29.06 0.39
N LYS A 465 12.38 -29.10 -0.71
CA LYS A 465 13.65 -29.86 -0.77
C LYS A 465 14.78 -29.24 0.06
N LYS A 466 14.74 -27.92 0.32
CA LYS A 466 15.69 -27.24 1.22
C LYS A 466 15.40 -27.53 2.69
N ASN A 467 14.15 -27.87 3.03
CA ASN A 467 13.72 -28.36 4.34
C ASN A 467 13.71 -29.90 4.36
N LYS A 468 14.87 -30.54 4.16
CA LYS A 468 15.05 -31.97 4.46
C LYS A 468 14.87 -32.19 5.96
N HIS A 469 13.62 -32.35 6.40
CA HIS A 469 13.15 -33.12 7.56
C HIS A 469 11.62 -33.01 7.63
N ILE A 470 10.92 -33.54 6.62
CA ILE A 470 9.50 -33.91 6.75
C ILE A 470 9.34 -35.23 6.00
N ASN A 471 8.97 -36.29 6.72
CA ASN A 471 8.62 -37.61 6.18
C ASN A 471 7.40 -37.54 5.28
#